data_AF-A0A9P9PDV7-F1
#
_entry.id   AF-A0A9P9PDV7-F1
#
_cell.length_a   1.000
_cell.length_b   1.000
_cell.length_c   1.000
_cell.angle_alpha   90.00
_cell.angle_beta   90.00
_cell.angle_gamma   90.00
#
_symmetry.space_group_name_H-M   'P 1'
#
loop_
_entity.id
_entity.type
_entity.pdbx_description
1 polymer ?
#
loop_
_entity_poly.entity_id
_entity_poly.type
_entity_poly.pdbx_seq_one_letter_code
_entity_poly.pdbx_strand_id
1 'polypeptide(L)'
;MSTNNLLPTLFSQSEQWLTRYASGNGSYCSSSSFTGVDLPNIQILDLSAEPRHNFTMMPIVHYPGPDHAPVPPLYFCNVTVSYTHPGWDDTIVTTIFLPTKNWNGRYQGHGGGGWVTGGSDALFYGILPALAEGFAVSTTDGGHKIHI
;
A
#
# COMPACT_ATOMS: atom_id res chain seq x y z
N MET A 1 -44.33 9.36 9.72
CA MET A 1 -43.01 9.03 10.28
C MET A 1 -42.36 8.05 9.32
N SER A 2 -41.47 8.54 8.46
CA SER A 2 -40.82 7.74 7.43
C SER A 2 -39.46 7.27 7.95
N THR A 3 -39.29 5.96 8.11
CA THR A 3 -38.02 5.34 8.49
C THR A 3 -37.11 5.27 7.27
N ASN A 4 -36.06 6.08 7.24
CA ASN A 4 -35.01 6.02 6.24
C ASN A 4 -34.12 4.79 6.49
N ASN A 5 -34.45 3.66 5.87
CA ASN A 5 -33.59 2.47 5.85
C ASN A 5 -32.45 2.68 4.84
N LEU A 6 -31.28 3.11 5.33
CA LEU A 6 -30.04 3.27 4.55
C LEU A 6 -29.26 1.95 4.32
N LEU A 7 -29.80 0.82 4.75
CA LEU A 7 -29.16 -0.49 4.62
C LEU A 7 -29.05 -1.03 3.17
N PRO A 8 -29.98 -0.80 2.23
CA PRO A 8 -29.89 -1.38 0.88
C PRO A 8 -28.80 -0.78 0.00
N THR A 9 -28.34 0.46 0.28
CA THR A 9 -27.38 1.18 -0.58
C THR A 9 -25.94 0.71 -0.40
N LEU A 10 -25.58 0.28 0.82
CA LEU A 10 -24.25 -0.25 1.14
C LEU A 10 -23.95 -1.56 0.42
N PHE A 11 -24.95 -2.42 0.23
CA PHE A 11 -24.77 -3.70 -0.47
C PHE A 11 -24.66 -3.54 -1.99
N SER A 12 -25.33 -2.55 -2.59
CA SER A 12 -25.23 -2.32 -4.04
C SER A 12 -23.81 -1.95 -4.50
N GLN A 13 -23.05 -1.25 -3.65
CA GLN A 13 -21.66 -0.89 -3.94
C GLN A 13 -20.71 -2.09 -3.82
N SER A 14 -21.00 -3.02 -2.90
CA SER A 14 -20.23 -4.26 -2.75
C SER A 14 -20.43 -5.24 -3.93
N GLU A 15 -21.63 -5.31 -4.50
CA GLU A 15 -21.90 -6.14 -5.69
C GLU A 15 -21.26 -5.58 -6.96
N GLN A 16 -21.21 -4.25 -7.10
CA GLN A 16 -20.45 -3.58 -8.17
C GLN A 16 -18.94 -3.82 -8.04
N TRP A 17 -18.43 -4.01 -6.82
CA TRP A 17 -17.04 -4.37 -6.55
C TRP A 17 -16.70 -5.79 -7.05
N LEU A 18 -17.55 -6.77 -6.74
CA LEU A 18 -17.36 -8.16 -7.20
C LEU A 18 -17.47 -8.29 -8.72
N THR A 19 -18.37 -7.53 -9.34
CA THR A 19 -18.56 -7.55 -10.81
C THR A 19 -17.38 -6.89 -11.54
N ARG A 20 -16.74 -5.87 -10.95
CA ARG A 20 -15.50 -5.25 -11.48
C ARG A 20 -14.25 -6.11 -11.27
N TYR A 21 -14.24 -6.96 -10.25
CA TYR A 21 -13.16 -7.93 -10.01
C TYR A 21 -13.09 -8.99 -11.12
N ALA A 22 -14.25 -9.39 -11.67
CA ALA A 22 -14.34 -10.40 -12.71
C ALA A 22 -13.97 -9.91 -14.13
N SER A 23 -13.93 -8.60 -14.39
CA SER A 23 -13.80 -8.06 -15.76
C SER A 23 -12.36 -7.75 -16.21
N GLY A 24 -11.36 -7.80 -15.32
CA GLY A 24 -9.93 -7.85 -15.67
C GLY A 24 -9.38 -6.73 -16.58
N ASN A 25 -10.07 -5.60 -16.77
CA ASN A 25 -9.75 -4.65 -17.84
C ASN A 25 -9.65 -3.18 -17.40
N GLY A 26 -9.12 -2.91 -16.22
CA GLY A 26 -8.75 -1.55 -15.80
C GLY A 26 -7.33 -1.55 -15.26
N SER A 27 -6.48 -0.62 -15.68
CA SER A 27 -5.21 -0.36 -14.98
C SER A 27 -5.54 0.28 -13.62
N TYR A 28 -5.98 -0.54 -12.67
CA TYR A 28 -6.37 -0.09 -11.33
C TYR A 28 -5.20 0.52 -10.56
N CYS A 29 -3.97 0.34 -11.03
CA CYS A 29 -2.80 1.03 -10.53
C CYS A 29 -2.54 2.32 -11.32
N SER A 30 -3.29 3.36 -10.98
CA SER A 30 -3.06 4.73 -11.45
C SER A 30 -3.58 5.69 -10.38
N SER A 31 -3.04 6.90 -10.29
CA SER A 31 -3.43 7.85 -9.25
C SER A 31 -4.93 8.19 -9.31
N SER A 32 -5.51 8.26 -10.51
CA SER A 32 -6.94 8.51 -10.72
C SER A 32 -7.86 7.37 -10.27
N SER A 33 -7.32 6.17 -10.01
CA SER A 33 -8.10 5.08 -9.41
C SER A 33 -8.44 5.34 -7.95
N PHE A 34 -7.69 6.22 -7.28
CA PHE A 34 -7.88 6.57 -5.88
C PHE A 34 -8.74 7.84 -5.78
N THR A 35 -10.05 7.66 -5.75
CA THR A 35 -11.03 8.76 -5.60
C THR A 35 -11.72 8.68 -4.25
N GLY A 36 -12.11 9.82 -3.69
CA GLY A 36 -12.84 9.88 -2.42
C GLY A 36 -12.02 9.46 -1.20
N VAL A 37 -10.70 9.60 -1.24
CA VAL A 37 -9.83 9.41 -0.08
C VAL A 37 -9.94 10.66 0.81
N ASP A 38 -10.95 10.67 1.67
CA ASP A 38 -11.16 11.71 2.68
C ASP A 38 -10.97 11.09 4.07
N LEU A 39 -10.04 11.65 4.83
CA LEU A 39 -9.69 11.19 6.17
C LEU A 39 -9.74 12.39 7.13
N PRO A 40 -10.37 12.24 8.31
CA PRO A 40 -10.48 13.34 9.25
C PRO A 40 -9.08 13.79 9.71
N ASN A 41 -8.85 15.11 9.68
CA ASN A 41 -7.61 15.77 10.10
C ASN A 41 -6.36 15.36 9.28
N ILE A 42 -6.54 14.92 8.04
CA ILE A 42 -5.46 14.63 7.10
C ILE A 42 -5.74 15.38 5.80
N GLN A 43 -4.73 16.04 5.25
CA GLN A 43 -4.77 16.62 3.92
C GLN A 43 -3.79 15.90 3.02
N ILE A 44 -4.29 15.23 1.98
CA ILE A 44 -3.45 14.63 0.94
C ILE A 44 -2.85 15.76 0.10
N LEU A 45 -1.52 15.73 -0.05
CA LEU A 45 -0.75 16.69 -0.83
C LEU A 45 -0.47 16.15 -2.23
N ASP A 46 -0.06 14.87 -2.33
CA ASP A 46 0.18 14.19 -3.60
C ASP A 46 -0.09 12.68 -3.47
N LEU A 47 -0.49 12.07 -4.59
CA LEU A 47 -0.69 10.63 -4.69
C LEU A 47 -0.22 10.15 -6.07
N SER A 48 0.75 9.23 -6.06
CA SER A 48 1.20 8.51 -7.26
C SER A 48 0.96 7.02 -7.10
N ALA A 49 0.69 6.34 -8.22
CA ALA A 49 0.49 4.90 -8.25
C ALA A 49 1.07 4.33 -9.54
N GLU A 50 2.04 3.44 -9.40
CA GLU A 50 2.78 2.85 -10.52
C GLU A 50 2.70 1.32 -10.49
N PRO A 51 2.25 0.68 -11.59
CA PRO A 51 2.22 -0.77 -11.65
C PRO A 51 3.64 -1.33 -11.71
N ARG A 52 3.89 -2.37 -10.93
CA ARG A 52 5.10 -3.19 -10.99
C ARG A 52 4.74 -4.60 -11.42
N HIS A 53 5.42 -5.05 -12.47
CA HIS A 53 5.22 -6.37 -13.07
C HIS A 53 6.53 -7.13 -13.11
N ASN A 54 6.46 -8.43 -12.82
CA ASN A 54 7.62 -9.32 -12.84
C ASN A 54 8.79 -8.73 -12.02
N PHE A 55 8.46 -8.12 -10.89
CA PHE A 55 9.46 -7.53 -10.02
C PHE A 55 10.21 -8.67 -9.34
N THR A 56 11.47 -8.84 -9.71
CA THR A 56 12.36 -9.83 -9.13
C THR A 56 13.35 -9.13 -8.23
N MET A 57 13.70 -9.81 -7.15
CA MET A 57 14.77 -9.39 -6.27
C MET A 57 15.60 -10.61 -5.92
N MET A 58 16.91 -10.48 -6.06
CA MET A 58 17.84 -11.37 -5.39
C MET A 58 17.99 -10.87 -3.95
N PRO A 59 17.72 -11.69 -2.92
CA PRO A 59 17.97 -11.28 -1.55
C PRO A 59 19.45 -10.89 -1.41
N ILE A 60 19.69 -9.68 -0.88
CA ILE A 60 21.05 -9.22 -0.60
C ILE A 60 21.61 -10.16 0.47
N VAL A 61 22.79 -10.72 0.23
CA VAL A 61 23.47 -11.79 1.00
C VAL A 61 23.68 -11.55 2.51
N HIS A 62 23.20 -10.43 3.06
CA HIS A 62 23.42 -10.02 4.45
C HIS A 62 22.30 -10.43 5.43
N TYR A 63 21.28 -11.18 5.01
CA TYR A 63 20.23 -11.65 5.93
C TYR A 63 20.51 -13.05 6.50
N PRO A 64 20.62 -13.21 7.84
CA PRO A 64 20.70 -14.51 8.47
C PRO A 64 19.29 -15.13 8.54
N GLY A 65 18.96 -15.97 7.56
CA GLY A 65 17.75 -16.79 7.54
C GLY A 65 17.99 -18.06 6.71
N PRO A 66 17.30 -19.17 7.00
CA PRO A 66 17.36 -20.34 6.15
C PRO A 66 16.67 -19.96 4.83
N ASP A 67 17.35 -20.24 3.71
CA ASP A 67 16.87 -20.09 2.34
C ASP A 67 17.00 -18.68 1.73
N HIS A 68 18.15 -18.44 1.08
CA HIS A 68 18.35 -17.40 0.06
C HIS A 68 17.64 -17.73 -1.26
N ALA A 69 16.45 -18.32 -1.19
CA ALA A 69 15.68 -18.63 -2.39
C ALA A 69 15.27 -17.31 -3.07
N PRO A 70 15.36 -17.21 -4.41
CA PRO A 70 14.83 -16.07 -5.14
C PRO A 70 13.35 -15.90 -4.80
N VAL A 71 12.95 -14.68 -4.45
CA VAL A 71 11.53 -14.37 -4.28
C VAL A 71 10.84 -14.58 -5.63
N PRO A 72 9.70 -15.30 -5.70
CA PRO A 72 8.94 -15.42 -6.94
C PRO A 72 8.62 -14.05 -7.53
N PRO A 73 8.51 -13.91 -8.86
CA PRO A 73 8.13 -12.66 -9.49
C PRO A 73 6.90 -12.01 -8.85
N LEU A 74 7.08 -10.79 -8.34
CA LEU A 74 6.02 -10.04 -7.68
C LEU A 74 5.27 -9.15 -8.67
N TYR A 75 3.97 -9.01 -8.43
CA TYR A 75 3.05 -8.17 -9.19
C TYR A 75 2.26 -7.32 -8.21
N PHE A 76 2.52 -6.02 -8.19
CA PHE A 76 1.91 -5.11 -7.23
C PHE A 76 1.78 -3.70 -7.80
N CYS A 77 0.91 -2.91 -7.18
CA CYS A 77 0.81 -1.49 -7.40
C CYS A 77 1.63 -0.78 -6.32
N ASN A 78 2.63 0.00 -6.74
CA ASN A 78 3.40 0.85 -5.84
C ASN A 78 2.71 2.21 -5.72
N VAL A 79 2.12 2.48 -4.57
CA VAL A 79 1.39 3.71 -4.30
C VAL A 79 2.20 4.55 -3.32
N THR A 80 2.44 5.81 -3.64
CA THR A 80 3.07 6.76 -2.73
C THR A 80 2.08 7.88 -2.46
N VAL A 81 1.82 8.13 -1.19
CA VAL A 81 0.94 9.19 -0.71
C VAL A 81 1.77 10.13 0.15
N SER A 82 1.74 11.41 -0.16
CA SER A 82 2.22 12.45 0.74
C SER A 82 1.06 13.21 1.34
N TYR A 83 1.11 13.46 2.64
CA TYR A 83 0.04 14.13 3.37
C TYR A 83 0.58 14.92 4.56
N THR A 84 -0.26 15.82 5.09
CA THR A 84 0.02 16.62 6.29
C THR A 84 -1.16 16.54 7.26
N HIS A 85 -0.88 16.76 8.54
CA HIS A 85 -1.90 17.08 9.53
C HIS A 85 -2.07 18.61 9.57
N PRO A 86 -3.26 19.16 9.25
CA PRO A 86 -3.46 20.60 9.21
C PRO A 86 -3.06 21.29 10.52
N GLY A 87 -2.10 22.23 10.42
CA GLY A 87 -1.58 23.00 11.56
C GLY A 87 -0.36 22.41 12.26
N TRP A 88 0.18 21.28 11.80
CA TRP A 88 1.33 20.60 12.41
C TRP A 88 2.66 20.91 11.72
N ASP A 89 2.61 21.58 10.56
CA ASP A 89 3.78 21.90 9.71
C ASP A 89 4.65 20.66 9.42
N ASP A 90 3.96 19.56 9.08
CA ASP A 90 4.58 18.28 8.77
C ASP A 90 4.32 17.85 7.32
N THR A 91 5.12 16.92 6.82
CA THR A 91 4.86 16.24 5.54
C THR A 91 5.30 14.81 5.70
N ILE A 92 4.33 13.90 5.69
CA ILE A 92 4.53 12.47 5.85
C ILE A 92 4.44 11.81 4.48
N VAL A 93 5.40 10.96 4.17
CA VAL A 93 5.34 10.07 3.00
C VAL A 93 5.00 8.66 3.47
N THR A 94 3.95 8.08 2.88
CA THR A 94 3.59 6.69 3.06
C THR A 94 3.64 5.97 1.72
N THR A 95 4.36 4.87 1.68
CA THR A 95 4.43 3.97 0.51
C THR A 95 3.63 2.72 0.80
N ILE A 96 2.80 2.30 -0.14
CA ILE A 96 1.88 1.18 -0.04
C ILE A 96 2.08 0.28 -1.25
N PHE A 97 2.28 -1.01 -0.98
CA PHE A 97 2.45 -2.05 -1.97
C PHE A 97 1.20 -2.92 -1.98
N LEU A 98 0.37 -2.75 -3.00
CA LEU A 98 -0.89 -3.47 -3.15
C LEU A 98 -0.71 -4.62 -4.14
N PRO A 99 -0.80 -5.91 -3.72
CA PRO A 99 -0.69 -7.02 -4.65
C PRO A 99 -1.75 -6.92 -5.74
N THR A 100 -1.33 -6.96 -6.99
CA THR A 100 -2.25 -7.01 -8.15
C THR A 100 -2.58 -8.44 -8.55
N LYS A 101 -1.86 -9.41 -7.99
CA LYS A 101 -2.12 -10.85 -8.06
C LYS A 101 -1.93 -11.46 -6.68
N ASN A 102 -2.65 -12.55 -6.41
CA ASN A 102 -2.47 -13.38 -5.20
C ASN A 102 -2.57 -12.61 -3.87
N TRP A 103 -3.41 -11.56 -3.80
CA TRP A 103 -3.70 -10.92 -2.52
C TRP A 103 -4.43 -11.90 -1.61
N ASN A 104 -3.88 -12.12 -0.41
CA ASN A 104 -4.40 -13.07 0.57
C ASN A 104 -5.49 -12.46 1.49
N GLY A 105 -5.93 -11.23 1.20
CA GLY A 105 -6.93 -10.50 1.99
C GLY A 105 -6.38 -9.85 3.26
N ARG A 106 -5.07 -9.91 3.51
CA ARG A 106 -4.43 -9.38 4.72
C ARG A 106 -3.60 -8.15 4.42
N TYR A 107 -3.44 -7.33 5.45
CA TYR A 107 -2.65 -6.12 5.44
C TYR A 107 -1.57 -6.18 6.53
N GLN A 108 -0.40 -5.63 6.25
CA GLN A 108 0.70 -5.51 7.21
C GLN A 108 1.29 -4.09 7.17
N GLY A 109 1.38 -3.43 8.32
CA GLY A 109 2.16 -2.21 8.47
C GLY A 109 3.61 -2.55 8.81
N HIS A 110 4.56 -2.08 8.00
CA HIS A 110 5.99 -2.32 8.17
C HIS A 110 6.68 -1.05 8.72
N GLY A 111 7.12 -1.13 9.98
CA GLY A 111 7.89 -0.08 10.64
C GLY A 111 9.39 -0.16 10.36
N GLY A 112 10.15 0.71 11.02
CA GLY A 112 11.62 0.73 11.01
C GLY A 112 12.20 0.40 12.39
N GLY A 113 13.36 0.98 12.70
CA GLY A 113 14.06 0.82 13.96
C GLY A 113 14.94 2.02 14.32
N GLY A 114 15.13 2.28 15.62
CA GLY A 114 15.87 3.45 16.10
C GLY A 114 15.17 4.76 15.73
N TRP A 115 15.92 5.69 15.13
CA TRP A 115 15.39 6.97 14.61
C TRP A 115 14.88 6.87 13.17
N VAL A 116 14.81 5.67 12.60
CA VAL A 116 14.24 5.41 11.27
C VAL A 116 12.86 4.78 11.48
N THR A 117 11.80 5.50 11.18
CA THR A 117 10.40 5.05 11.34
C THR A 117 9.98 4.01 10.30
N GLY A 118 10.64 4.01 9.14
CA GLY A 118 10.36 3.16 8.00
C GLY A 118 10.83 3.83 6.71
N GLY A 119 10.04 3.68 5.64
CA GLY A 119 10.30 4.27 4.33
C GLY A 119 10.69 3.23 3.29
N SER A 120 10.70 3.64 2.01
CA SER A 120 11.00 2.74 0.89
C SER A 120 12.40 2.13 0.98
N ASP A 121 13.33 2.71 1.71
CA ASP A 121 14.67 2.13 1.87
C ASP A 121 14.64 0.85 2.74
N ALA A 122 13.58 0.65 3.52
CA ALA A 122 13.31 -0.57 4.28
C ALA A 122 12.65 -1.69 3.44
N LEU A 123 12.46 -1.47 2.13
CA LEU A 123 11.86 -2.42 1.17
C LEU A 123 12.38 -3.86 1.30
N PHE A 124 13.68 -4.00 1.56
CA PHE A 124 14.36 -5.28 1.55
C PHE A 124 14.16 -6.11 2.82
N TYR A 125 13.86 -5.48 3.96
CA TYR A 125 14.01 -6.12 5.27
C TYR A 125 12.74 -6.81 5.80
N GLY A 126 11.61 -6.69 5.09
CA GLY A 126 10.37 -7.39 5.46
C GLY A 126 9.20 -7.15 4.51
N ILE A 127 9.22 -6.07 3.73
CA ILE A 127 8.13 -5.73 2.80
C ILE A 127 8.01 -6.76 1.67
N LEU A 128 9.12 -7.11 1.01
CA LEU A 128 9.09 -8.01 -0.14
C LEU A 128 8.74 -9.47 0.21
N PRO A 129 9.25 -10.07 1.29
CA PRO A 129 8.77 -11.37 1.77
C PRO A 129 7.26 -11.37 2.06
N ALA A 130 6.75 -10.34 2.75
CA ALA A 130 5.32 -10.23 3.04
C ALA A 130 4.47 -10.08 1.77
N LEU A 131 4.94 -9.34 0.77
CA LEU A 131 4.29 -9.28 -0.55
C LEU A 131 4.28 -10.64 -1.24
N ALA A 132 5.35 -11.43 -1.13
CA ALA A 132 5.42 -12.78 -1.68
C ALA A 132 4.42 -13.74 -1.03
N GLU A 133 4.14 -13.56 0.26
CA GLU A 133 3.09 -14.26 0.98
C GLU A 133 1.67 -13.72 0.70
N GLY A 134 1.57 -12.67 -0.13
CA GLY A 134 0.30 -12.11 -0.61
C GLY A 134 -0.29 -11.01 0.27
N PHE A 135 0.47 -10.44 1.22
CA PHE A 135 0.00 -9.31 2.03
C PHE A 135 0.00 -8.01 1.24
N ALA A 136 -0.97 -7.13 1.49
CA ALA A 136 -0.81 -5.71 1.20
C ALA A 136 0.06 -5.07 2.28
N VAL A 137 1.08 -4.31 1.91
CA VAL A 137 2.08 -3.81 2.86
C VAL A 137 2.19 -2.30 2.76
N SER A 138 2.36 -1.59 3.87
CA SER A 138 2.68 -0.16 3.86
C SER A 138 3.88 0.16 4.75
N THR A 139 4.51 1.31 4.50
CA THR A 139 5.57 1.88 5.35
C THR A 139 5.56 3.40 5.23
N THR A 140 6.14 4.11 6.20
CA THR A 140 6.18 5.57 6.22
C THR A 140 7.53 6.09 6.69
N ASP A 141 7.92 7.28 6.22
CA ASP A 141 9.04 8.04 6.76
C ASP A 141 8.73 8.74 8.10
N GLY A 142 7.49 8.64 8.58
CA GLY A 142 7.07 9.22 9.86
C GLY A 142 7.17 10.74 9.91
N GLY A 143 7.23 11.42 8.76
CA GLY A 143 7.30 12.88 8.69
C GLY A 143 8.70 13.47 8.79
N HIS A 144 9.76 12.66 8.68
CA HIS A 144 11.13 13.17 8.70
C HIS A 144 12.07 12.39 7.78
N LYS A 145 13.04 13.10 7.21
CA LYS A 145 14.16 12.48 6.49
C LYS A 145 15.31 12.28 7.47
N ILE A 146 15.81 11.06 7.56
CA ILE A 146 17.09 10.82 8.22
C ILE A 146 18.21 11.49 7.41
N HIS A 147 18.83 12.51 7.99
CA HIS A 147 20.12 13.01 7.53
C HIS A 147 21.19 12.16 8.24
N ILE A 148 21.70 11.16 7.53
CA ILE A 148 22.87 10.39 7.96
C ILE A 148 24.09 10.99 7.28
#